data_AF-A0A0Q9YW12-F1
#
_entry.id   AF-A0A0Q9YW12-F1
#
_cell.length_a   1.000
_cell.length_b   1.000
_cell.length_c   1.000
_cell.angle_alpha   90.00
_cell.angle_beta   90.00
_cell.angle_gamma   90.00
#
_symmetry.space_group_name_H-M   'P 1'
#
loop_
_entity.id
_entity.type
_entity.pdbx_description
1 polymer ?
#
loop_
_entity_poly.entity_id
_entity_poly.type
_entity_poly.pdbx_seq_one_letter_code
_entity_poly.pdbx_strand_id
1 'polypeptide(L)'
;MSNQTNIEVVPYDPHWPKMFQIESQKIKTILGENCITIHHVGSTAITGLWAKPIIDMIPVVKDIFAVEQQNQAMQSLGYTAKGEHGMLFRRFFQRVVPVPACNVHVYEEGSGEIDRLVRFREYLNNNERYKQQYADLKRDLATKTNDITKYTLAKDALIKEIDSQTGFNGYRMVHALTPREWSTYHRLLNMDLNQEKESTLKHIVLYHGVDVVGAALLRTDKQTTYVDKLAIDHSLDETPTKNYFIQQLKRWLLHTAED
;
A
#
# COMPACT_ATOMS: atom_id res chain seq x y z
N MET A 1 8.16 21.66 -6.05
CA MET A 1 9.22 21.30 -7.01
C MET A 1 9.22 19.79 -7.13
N SER A 2 8.76 19.25 -8.26
CA SER A 2 8.79 17.80 -8.50
C SER A 2 10.23 17.36 -8.68
N ASN A 3 10.78 16.53 -7.79
CA ASN A 3 12.02 15.82 -8.07
C ASN A 3 11.75 14.87 -9.25
N GLN A 4 12.03 15.35 -10.47
CA GLN A 4 12.03 14.55 -11.68
C GLN A 4 13.25 13.63 -11.64
N THR A 5 13.08 12.47 -11.02
CA THR A 5 13.95 11.32 -11.24
C THR A 5 13.34 10.48 -12.34
N ASN A 6 14.11 10.26 -13.42
CA ASN A 6 13.77 9.35 -14.50
C ASN A 6 13.30 8.00 -13.95
N ILE A 7 12.24 7.42 -14.50
CA ILE A 7 11.75 6.11 -14.05
C ILE A 7 12.64 5.03 -14.67
N GLU A 8 13.70 4.68 -13.96
CA GLU A 8 14.63 3.67 -14.42
C GLU A 8 14.13 2.25 -14.09
N VAL A 9 13.98 1.42 -15.11
CA VAL A 9 13.62 0.00 -15.00
C VAL A 9 14.78 -0.81 -15.57
N VAL A 10 15.43 -1.60 -14.71
CA VAL A 10 16.62 -2.38 -15.04
C VAL A 10 16.32 -3.88 -15.09
N PRO A 11 17.15 -4.70 -15.77
CA PRO A 11 17.09 -6.15 -15.68
C PRO A 11 17.17 -6.64 -14.23
N TYR A 12 16.64 -7.85 -13.99
CA TYR A 12 16.71 -8.46 -12.66
C TYR A 12 18.16 -8.61 -12.19
N ASP A 13 18.44 -8.15 -10.96
CA ASP A 13 19.73 -8.35 -10.30
C ASP A 13 19.62 -9.52 -9.31
N PRO A 14 20.39 -10.63 -9.49
CA PRO A 14 20.39 -11.76 -8.57
C PRO A 14 20.91 -11.41 -7.16
N HIS A 15 21.47 -10.23 -6.94
CA HIS A 15 21.87 -9.75 -5.62
C HIS A 15 20.73 -9.13 -4.81
N TRP A 16 19.58 -8.78 -5.42
CA TRP A 16 18.45 -8.18 -4.68
C TRP A 16 17.97 -9.01 -3.48
N PRO A 17 17.85 -10.35 -3.54
CA PRO A 17 17.52 -11.15 -2.37
C PRO A 17 18.52 -11.00 -1.22
N LYS A 18 19.83 -10.93 -1.53
CA LYS A 18 20.88 -10.73 -0.53
C LYS A 18 20.83 -9.32 0.07
N MET A 19 20.57 -8.30 -0.76
CA MET A 19 20.36 -6.92 -0.31
C MET A 19 19.18 -6.83 0.65
N PHE A 20 18.05 -7.47 0.31
CA PHE A 20 16.90 -7.60 1.19
C PHE A 20 17.26 -8.30 2.51
N GLN A 21 17.97 -9.43 2.48
CA GLN A 21 18.35 -10.16 3.69
C GLN A 21 19.18 -9.29 4.63
N ILE A 22 20.20 -8.60 4.12
CA ILE A 22 21.04 -7.71 4.94
C ILE A 22 20.21 -6.58 5.55
N GLU A 23 19.35 -5.95 4.76
CA GLU A 23 18.58 -4.79 5.22
C GLU A 23 17.46 -5.16 6.20
N SER A 24 16.76 -6.26 5.93
CA SER A 24 15.71 -6.80 6.81
C SER A 24 16.25 -7.15 8.20
N GLN A 25 17.49 -7.65 8.32
CA GLN A 25 18.07 -7.89 9.65
C GLN A 25 18.27 -6.60 10.45
N LYS A 26 18.70 -5.51 9.81
CA LYS A 26 18.83 -4.21 10.49
C LYS A 26 17.48 -3.69 10.98
N ILE A 27 16.46 -3.78 10.13
CA ILE A 27 15.10 -3.34 10.45
C ILE A 27 14.49 -4.22 11.56
N LYS A 28 14.70 -5.54 11.50
CA LYS A 28 14.23 -6.47 12.53
C LYS A 28 14.85 -6.14 13.89
N THR A 29 16.13 -5.81 13.94
CA THR A 29 16.80 -5.36 15.17
C THR A 29 16.18 -4.09 15.74
N ILE A 30 15.87 -3.10 14.90
CA ILE A 30 15.23 -1.84 15.33
C ILE A 30 13.82 -2.08 15.87
N LEU A 31 13.01 -2.87 15.15
CA LEU A 31 11.64 -3.14 15.55
C LEU A 31 11.54 -4.11 16.73
N GLY A 32 12.62 -4.82 17.05
CA GLY A 32 12.74 -5.68 18.23
C GLY A 32 11.65 -6.75 18.30
N GLU A 33 11.15 -7.00 19.51
CA GLU A 33 10.12 -8.02 19.78
C GLU A 33 8.75 -7.74 19.16
N ASN A 34 8.53 -6.49 18.71
CA ASN A 34 7.33 -6.14 17.98
C ASN A 34 7.33 -6.73 16.57
N CYS A 35 8.49 -6.96 15.95
CA CYS A 35 8.59 -7.55 14.61
C CYS A 35 8.57 -9.07 14.64
N ILE A 36 7.52 -9.64 14.04
CA ILE A 36 7.33 -11.09 13.92
C ILE A 36 8.20 -11.62 12.77
N THR A 37 8.04 -11.04 11.58
CA THR A 37 8.72 -11.44 10.35
C THR A 37 8.84 -10.28 9.37
N ILE A 38 9.65 -10.44 8.34
CA ILE A 38 9.78 -9.47 7.25
C ILE A 38 9.73 -10.21 5.91
N HIS A 39 8.82 -9.80 5.02
CA HIS A 39 8.70 -10.35 3.67
C HIS A 39 9.38 -9.45 2.64
N HIS A 40 10.17 -10.05 1.73
CA HIS A 40 10.58 -9.38 0.50
C HIS A 40 9.40 -9.38 -0.46
N VAL A 41 8.98 -8.19 -0.90
CA VAL A 41 7.85 -8.00 -1.82
C VAL A 41 8.25 -7.04 -2.95
N GLY A 42 7.27 -6.63 -3.76
CA GLY A 42 7.51 -5.77 -4.90
C GLY A 42 8.23 -6.47 -6.04
N SER A 43 8.64 -5.69 -7.04
CA SER A 43 9.19 -6.26 -8.27
C SER A 43 10.57 -6.90 -8.08
N THR A 44 11.37 -6.43 -7.13
CA THR A 44 12.71 -6.96 -6.86
C THR A 44 12.68 -8.32 -6.15
N ALA A 45 11.53 -8.74 -5.64
CA ALA A 45 11.29 -10.07 -5.06
C ALA A 45 10.85 -11.13 -6.10
N ILE A 46 10.67 -10.73 -7.37
CA ILE A 46 10.21 -11.61 -8.44
C ILE A 46 11.39 -11.93 -9.35
N THR A 47 11.79 -13.20 -9.39
CA THR A 47 12.99 -13.65 -10.10
C THR A 47 12.84 -13.44 -11.60
N GLY A 48 13.84 -12.79 -12.22
CA GLY A 48 13.87 -12.49 -13.65
C GLY A 48 13.05 -11.27 -14.07
N LEU A 49 12.34 -10.62 -13.14
CA LEU A 49 11.48 -9.48 -13.47
C LEU A 49 12.28 -8.16 -13.54
N TRP A 50 12.11 -7.43 -14.65
CA TRP A 50 12.64 -6.07 -14.79
C TRP A 50 11.97 -5.14 -13.78
N ALA A 51 12.76 -4.34 -13.06
CA ALA A 51 12.25 -3.56 -11.93
C ALA A 51 12.99 -2.23 -11.75
N LYS A 52 12.36 -1.30 -11.04
CA LYS A 52 13.11 -0.23 -10.39
C LYS A 52 14.01 -0.86 -9.33
N PRO A 53 15.29 -0.45 -9.19
CA PRO A 53 16.23 -1.06 -8.25
C PRO A 53 15.98 -0.58 -6.81
N ILE A 54 14.77 -0.86 -6.30
CA ILE A 54 14.30 -0.51 -4.96
C ILE A 54 13.84 -1.80 -4.28
N ILE A 55 14.37 -2.07 -3.10
CA ILE A 55 13.94 -3.20 -2.29
C ILE A 55 12.67 -2.80 -1.54
N ASP A 56 11.54 -3.39 -1.91
CA ASP A 56 10.28 -3.25 -1.17
C ASP A 56 10.15 -4.40 -0.15
N MET A 57 9.82 -4.08 1.09
CA MET A 57 9.66 -5.10 2.14
C MET A 57 8.50 -4.81 3.07
N ILE A 58 7.97 -5.86 3.68
CA ILE A 58 6.88 -5.79 4.66
C ILE A 58 7.33 -6.40 5.99
N PRO A 59 7.74 -5.59 6.96
CA PRO A 59 7.76 -6.01 8.35
C PRO A 59 6.35 -6.21 8.87
N VAL A 60 6.09 -7.39 9.43
CA VAL A 60 4.85 -7.73 10.12
C VAL A 60 5.09 -7.52 11.61
N VAL A 61 4.25 -6.70 12.23
CA VAL A 61 4.36 -6.35 13.66
C VAL A 61 3.13 -6.77 14.46
N LYS A 62 3.29 -6.88 15.78
CA LYS A 62 2.18 -7.20 16.71
C LYS A 62 1.30 -5.98 16.98
N ASP A 63 1.92 -4.82 17.12
CA ASP A 63 1.25 -3.52 17.32
C ASP A 63 1.84 -2.49 16.36
N ILE A 64 1.00 -2.02 15.44
CA ILE A 64 1.41 -0.99 14.47
C ILE A 64 1.73 0.36 15.09
N PHE A 65 1.07 0.73 16.20
CA PHE A 65 1.23 2.05 16.80
C PHE A 65 2.55 2.17 17.57
N ALA A 66 3.05 1.07 18.11
CA ALA A 66 4.38 1.01 18.73
C ALA A 66 5.54 1.29 17.75
N VAL A 67 5.31 1.22 16.42
CA VAL A 67 6.35 1.45 15.41
C VAL A 67 6.84 2.90 15.40
N GLU A 68 6.00 3.87 15.77
CA GLU A 68 6.37 5.29 15.79
C GLU A 68 7.51 5.61 16.74
N GLN A 69 7.62 4.84 17.84
CA GLN A 69 8.71 4.96 18.80
C GLN A 69 10.07 4.67 18.15
N GLN A 70 10.09 3.96 17.01
CA GLN A 70 11.29 3.59 16.28
C GLN A 70 11.64 4.56 15.14
N ASN A 71 10.90 5.67 14.98
CA ASN A 71 11.14 6.64 13.92
C ASN A 71 12.58 7.19 13.94
N GLN A 72 13.12 7.53 15.11
CA GLN A 72 14.50 8.04 15.25
C GLN A 72 15.56 6.99 14.92
N ALA A 73 15.33 5.73 15.31
CA ALA A 73 16.23 4.63 14.98
C ALA A 73 16.25 4.35 13.47
N MET A 74 15.07 4.36 12.82
CA MET A 74 14.96 4.25 11.37
C MET A 74 15.64 5.41 10.64
N GLN A 75 15.49 6.65 11.13
CA GLN A 75 16.18 7.83 10.61
C GLN A 75 17.70 7.71 10.70
N SER A 76 18.21 7.10 11.77
CA SER A 76 19.65 6.84 11.94
C SER A 76 20.22 5.86 10.90
N LEU A 77 19.37 5.01 10.29
CA LEU A 77 19.73 4.19 9.13
C LEU A 77 19.52 4.91 7.77
N GLY A 78 19.11 6.18 7.77
CA GLY A 78 18.89 6.99 6.58
C GLY A 78 17.46 6.91 6.01
N TYR A 79 16.50 6.37 6.76
CA TYR A 79 15.10 6.35 6.33
C TYR A 79 14.36 7.63 6.69
N THR A 80 13.53 8.12 5.78
CA THR A 80 12.48 9.10 6.09
C THR A 80 11.21 8.36 6.51
N ALA A 81 10.70 8.67 7.71
CA ALA A 81 9.36 8.26 8.13
C ALA A 81 8.29 9.07 7.38
N LYS A 82 7.31 8.39 6.79
CA LYS A 82 6.26 8.97 5.93
C LYS A 82 4.85 8.77 6.51
N GLY A 83 4.73 8.21 7.71
CA GLY A 83 3.44 7.85 8.31
C GLY A 83 2.69 6.83 7.46
N GLU A 84 1.38 7.01 7.31
CA GLU A 84 0.51 6.13 6.52
C GLU A 84 0.72 6.28 5.01
N HIS A 85 0.99 7.50 4.56
CA HIS A 85 1.24 7.84 3.16
C HIS A 85 0.18 7.29 2.19
N GLY A 86 -1.11 7.44 2.54
CA GLY A 86 -2.26 7.04 1.72
C GLY A 86 -2.80 5.62 1.97
N MET A 87 -2.17 4.85 2.86
CA MET A 87 -2.64 3.50 3.24
C MET A 87 -2.86 3.44 4.75
N LEU A 88 -4.11 3.25 5.17
CA LEU A 88 -4.49 3.28 6.57
C LEU A 88 -3.77 2.16 7.34
N PHE A 89 -3.37 2.43 8.58
CA PHE A 89 -2.57 1.54 9.42
C PHE A 89 -1.21 1.12 8.83
N ARG A 90 -0.69 1.82 7.82
CA ARG A 90 0.70 1.62 7.40
C ARG A 90 1.62 2.50 8.24
N ARG A 91 2.84 2.03 8.51
CA ARG A 91 3.97 2.92 8.79
C ARG A 91 5.00 2.74 7.68
N PHE A 92 5.20 3.79 6.90
CA PHE A 92 6.03 3.76 5.71
C PHE A 92 7.36 4.46 5.96
N PHE A 93 8.45 3.74 5.69
CA PHE A 93 9.79 4.29 5.71
C PHE A 93 10.42 4.19 4.33
N GLN A 94 11.03 5.28 3.87
CA GLN A 94 11.67 5.33 2.55
C GLN A 94 13.11 5.79 2.68
N ARG A 95 14.03 5.07 2.03
CA ARG A 95 15.43 5.45 1.86
C ARG A 95 15.78 5.41 0.39
N VAL A 96 16.14 6.56 -0.18
CA VAL A 96 16.57 6.65 -1.60
C VAL A 96 18.08 6.50 -1.72
N VAL A 97 18.83 7.09 -0.79
CA VAL A 97 20.28 6.98 -0.66
C VAL A 97 20.66 6.77 0.80
N PRO A 98 21.75 6.05 1.12
CA PRO A 98 22.62 5.29 0.20
C PRO A 98 21.89 4.09 -0.45
N VAL A 99 22.53 3.42 -1.40
CA VAL A 99 22.00 2.17 -2.00
C VAL A 99 22.24 0.95 -1.08
N PRO A 100 21.41 -0.10 -1.13
CA PRO A 100 20.20 -0.19 -1.94
C PRO A 100 19.12 0.79 -1.46
N ALA A 101 18.40 1.40 -2.41
CA ALA A 101 17.20 2.15 -2.09
C ALA A 101 16.15 1.16 -1.55
N CYS A 102 15.42 1.56 -0.52
CA CYS A 102 14.51 0.68 0.20
C CYS A 102 13.19 1.39 0.53
N ASN A 103 12.10 0.64 0.40
CA ASN A 103 10.77 0.98 0.84
C ASN A 103 10.34 -0.05 1.88
N VAL A 104 10.02 0.40 3.08
CA VAL A 104 9.61 -0.46 4.20
C VAL A 104 8.15 -0.15 4.52
N HIS A 105 7.28 -1.11 4.24
CA HIS A 105 5.84 -1.01 4.45
C HIS A 105 5.48 -1.83 5.69
N VAL A 106 5.49 -1.21 6.87
CA VAL A 106 5.17 -1.91 8.12
C VAL A 106 3.67 -2.04 8.26
N TYR A 107 3.21 -3.25 8.57
CA TYR A 107 1.80 -3.58 8.81
C TYR A 107 1.66 -4.48 10.04
N GLU A 108 0.54 -4.36 10.73
CA GLU A 108 0.16 -5.29 11.79
C GLU A 108 -0.22 -6.67 11.24
N GLU A 109 0.06 -7.72 12.00
CA GLU A 109 -0.42 -9.06 11.74
C GLU A 109 -1.95 -9.07 11.47
N GLY A 110 -2.36 -9.85 10.47
CA GLY A 110 -3.76 -9.90 10.01
C GLY A 110 -4.14 -8.82 8.99
N SER A 111 -3.27 -7.86 8.69
CA SER A 111 -3.50 -6.91 7.59
C SER A 111 -3.59 -7.62 6.24
N GLY A 112 -4.67 -7.36 5.49
CA GLY A 112 -4.86 -7.90 4.14
C GLY A 112 -3.82 -7.41 3.13
N GLU A 113 -3.08 -6.32 3.42
CA GLU A 113 -1.98 -5.87 2.57
C GLU A 113 -0.80 -6.86 2.57
N ILE A 114 -0.56 -7.53 3.71
CA ILE A 114 0.50 -8.54 3.84
C ILE A 114 0.18 -9.71 2.90
N ASP A 115 -0.99 -10.32 3.07
CA ASP A 115 -1.42 -11.48 2.28
C ASP A 115 -1.48 -11.15 0.79
N ARG A 116 -2.08 -10.01 0.41
CA ARG A 116 -2.14 -9.58 -0.99
C ARG A 116 -0.76 -9.47 -1.64
N LEU A 117 0.18 -8.74 -1.01
CA LEU A 117 1.47 -8.47 -1.63
C LEU A 117 2.37 -9.72 -1.69
N VAL A 118 2.26 -10.61 -0.69
CA VAL A 118 2.93 -11.92 -0.69
C VAL A 118 2.37 -12.81 -1.81
N ARG A 119 1.04 -12.92 -1.91
CA ARG A 119 0.36 -13.67 -2.99
C ARG A 119 0.71 -13.14 -4.37
N PHE A 120 0.71 -11.82 -4.56
CA PHE A 120 1.07 -11.20 -5.83
C PHE A 120 2.48 -11.60 -6.29
N ARG A 121 3.46 -11.54 -5.37
CA ARG A 121 4.84 -11.99 -5.62
C ARG A 121 4.89 -13.47 -6.00
N GLU A 122 4.23 -14.32 -5.21
CA GLU A 122 4.24 -15.77 -5.41
C GLU A 122 3.59 -16.17 -6.72
N TYR A 123 2.45 -15.56 -7.05
CA TYR A 123 1.76 -15.78 -8.30
C TYR A 123 2.64 -15.44 -9.50
N LEU A 124 3.29 -14.26 -9.49
CA LEU A 124 4.17 -13.87 -10.59
C LEU A 124 5.45 -14.71 -10.68
N ASN A 125 6.00 -15.18 -9.57
CA ASN A 125 7.14 -16.11 -9.63
C ASN A 125 6.76 -17.44 -10.31
N ASN A 126 5.52 -17.90 -10.14
CA ASN A 126 5.02 -19.17 -10.67
C ASN A 126 4.27 -19.04 -12.01
N ASN A 127 4.06 -17.82 -12.52
CA ASN A 127 3.30 -17.59 -13.75
C ASN A 127 4.09 -16.71 -14.74
N GLU A 128 4.80 -17.37 -15.66
CA GLU A 128 5.67 -16.68 -16.62
C GLU A 128 4.90 -15.75 -17.55
N ARG A 129 3.68 -16.13 -17.96
CA ARG A 129 2.83 -15.30 -18.82
C ARG A 129 2.53 -13.95 -18.15
N TYR A 130 2.01 -13.96 -16.93
CA TYR A 130 1.69 -12.72 -16.21
C TYR A 130 2.94 -11.95 -15.79
N LYS A 131 4.05 -12.64 -15.47
CA LYS A 131 5.34 -12.01 -15.21
C LYS A 131 5.80 -11.19 -16.42
N GLN A 132 5.76 -11.77 -17.62
CA GLN A 132 6.16 -11.11 -18.86
C GLN A 132 5.24 -9.92 -19.18
N GLN A 133 3.92 -10.10 -19.08
CA GLN A 133 2.96 -8.99 -19.28
C GLN A 133 3.23 -7.82 -18.32
N TYR A 134 3.51 -8.11 -17.06
CA TYR A 134 3.83 -7.08 -16.07
C TYR A 134 5.19 -6.42 -16.32
N ALA A 135 6.18 -7.18 -16.81
CA ALA A 135 7.48 -6.65 -17.22
C ALA A 135 7.36 -5.68 -18.40
N ASP A 136 6.64 -6.09 -19.46
CA ASP A 136 6.46 -5.31 -20.67
C ASP A 136 5.68 -4.03 -20.40
N LEU A 137 4.61 -4.10 -19.61
CA LEU A 137 3.87 -2.91 -19.18
C LEU A 137 4.78 -1.91 -18.46
N LYS A 138 5.59 -2.37 -17.50
CA LYS A 138 6.48 -1.47 -16.75
C LYS A 138 7.53 -0.82 -17.64
N ARG A 139 8.10 -1.56 -18.60
CA ARG A 139 9.07 -1.03 -19.56
C ARG A 139 8.43 0.01 -20.48
N ASP A 140 7.26 -0.30 -21.03
CA ASP A 140 6.51 0.62 -21.88
C ASP A 140 6.09 1.90 -21.14
N LEU A 141 5.62 1.79 -19.89
CA LEU A 141 5.28 2.96 -19.10
C LEU A 141 6.49 3.82 -18.74
N ALA A 142 7.66 3.21 -18.51
CA ALA A 142 8.89 3.93 -18.22
C ALA A 142 9.40 4.75 -19.43
N THR A 143 9.05 4.39 -20.67
CA THR A 143 9.36 5.21 -21.86
C THR A 143 8.33 6.32 -22.09
N LYS A 144 7.10 6.15 -21.60
CA LYS A 144 5.98 7.08 -21.82
C LYS A 144 5.88 8.19 -20.79
N THR A 145 6.43 8.02 -19.59
CA THR A 145 6.31 9.04 -18.54
C THR A 145 7.45 9.00 -17.53
N ASN A 146 7.88 10.20 -17.11
CA ASN A 146 8.77 10.39 -15.96
C ASN A 146 8.00 10.75 -14.67
N ASP A 147 6.66 10.77 -14.74
CA ASP A 147 5.79 11.07 -13.61
C ASP A 147 5.47 9.77 -12.87
N ILE A 148 5.98 9.65 -11.63
CA ILE A 148 5.81 8.45 -10.81
C ILE A 148 4.34 8.16 -10.49
N THR A 149 3.50 9.19 -10.38
CA THR A 149 2.07 9.04 -10.12
C THR A 149 1.39 8.46 -11.35
N LYS A 150 1.63 9.03 -12.54
CA LYS A 150 1.09 8.49 -13.80
C LYS A 150 1.55 7.06 -14.05
N TYR A 151 2.83 6.78 -13.83
CA TYR A 151 3.40 5.44 -13.96
C TYR A 151 2.73 4.44 -13.00
N THR A 152 2.47 4.85 -11.75
CA THR A 152 1.85 3.99 -10.75
C THR A 152 0.40 3.70 -11.08
N LEU A 153 -0.38 4.73 -11.41
CA LEU A 153 -1.79 4.61 -11.76
C LEU A 153 -2.01 3.79 -13.05
N ALA A 154 -1.14 3.91 -14.04
CA ALA A 154 -1.26 3.19 -15.30
C ALA A 154 -1.09 1.67 -15.17
N LYS A 155 -0.56 1.17 -14.05
CA LYS A 155 -0.45 -0.27 -13.76
C LYS A 155 -1.70 -0.87 -13.10
N ASP A 156 -2.62 -0.03 -12.62
CA ASP A 156 -3.71 -0.42 -11.73
C ASP A 156 -4.60 -1.53 -12.32
N ALA A 157 -4.93 -1.45 -13.61
CA ALA A 157 -5.77 -2.44 -14.29
C ALA A 157 -5.12 -3.84 -14.31
N LEU A 158 -3.86 -3.93 -14.74
CA LEU A 158 -3.14 -5.21 -14.79
C LEU A 158 -2.86 -5.76 -13.37
N ILE A 159 -2.57 -4.88 -12.41
CA ILE A 159 -2.40 -5.29 -11.01
C ILE A 159 -3.69 -5.91 -10.47
N LYS A 160 -4.86 -5.31 -10.74
CA LYS A 160 -6.14 -5.89 -10.36
C LYS A 160 -6.38 -7.25 -11.02
N GLU A 161 -6.10 -7.37 -12.32
CA GLU A 161 -6.24 -8.65 -13.03
C GLU A 161 -5.39 -9.74 -12.37
N ILE A 162 -4.13 -9.45 -12.07
CA ILE A 162 -3.22 -10.39 -11.39
C ILE A 162 -3.74 -10.73 -9.99
N ASP A 163 -4.12 -9.72 -9.19
CA ASP A 163 -4.65 -9.93 -7.84
C ASP A 163 -5.86 -10.89 -7.87
N SER A 164 -6.75 -10.77 -8.87
CA SER A 164 -7.91 -11.66 -9.04
C SER A 164 -7.51 -13.13 -9.25
N GLN A 165 -6.36 -13.38 -9.87
CA GLN A 165 -5.85 -14.75 -10.10
C GLN A 165 -5.23 -15.37 -8.85
N THR A 166 -4.90 -14.55 -7.83
CA THR A 166 -4.22 -15.04 -6.62
C THR A 166 -5.15 -15.68 -5.59
N GLY A 167 -6.47 -15.55 -5.78
CA GLY A 167 -7.47 -15.94 -4.79
C GLY A 167 -7.47 -15.09 -3.52
N PHE A 168 -6.86 -13.90 -3.55
CA PHE A 168 -6.90 -12.96 -2.43
C PHE A 168 -8.36 -12.57 -2.11
N ASN A 169 -8.76 -12.78 -0.85
CA ASN A 169 -10.13 -12.53 -0.37
C ASN A 169 -10.15 -11.78 0.97
N GLY A 170 -9.05 -11.12 1.33
CA GLY A 170 -8.94 -10.35 2.57
C GLY A 170 -9.55 -8.95 2.44
N TYR A 171 -9.72 -8.27 3.58
CA TYR A 171 -10.13 -6.87 3.61
C TYR A 171 -8.93 -5.93 3.56
N ARG A 172 -9.08 -4.79 2.87
CA ARG A 172 -8.08 -3.70 2.85
C ARG A 172 -8.78 -2.35 2.92
N MET A 173 -8.20 -1.40 3.63
CA MET A 173 -8.75 -0.05 3.77
C MET A 173 -7.72 0.97 3.29
N VAL A 174 -8.10 1.77 2.29
CA VAL A 174 -7.18 2.73 1.66
C VAL A 174 -7.90 4.05 1.41
N HIS A 175 -7.12 5.12 1.24
CA HIS A 175 -7.67 6.34 0.67
C HIS A 175 -8.05 6.10 -0.80
N ALA A 176 -9.14 6.71 -1.27
CA ALA A 176 -9.46 6.74 -2.69
C ALA A 176 -8.39 7.57 -3.44
N LEU A 177 -7.60 6.91 -4.29
CA LEU A 177 -6.48 7.52 -5.00
C LEU A 177 -6.48 7.21 -6.50
N THR A 178 -7.11 6.11 -6.91
CA THR A 178 -7.20 5.67 -8.30
C THR A 178 -8.54 6.06 -8.93
N PRO A 179 -8.61 6.22 -10.27
CA PRO A 179 -9.88 6.45 -10.97
C PRO A 179 -10.95 5.39 -10.66
N ARG A 180 -10.55 4.13 -10.47
CA ARG A 180 -11.45 3.03 -10.12
C ARG A 180 -12.04 3.18 -8.72
N GLU A 181 -11.22 3.53 -7.74
CA GLU A 181 -11.66 3.78 -6.36
C GLU A 181 -12.60 4.97 -6.33
N TRP A 182 -12.24 6.07 -6.98
CA TRP A 182 -13.09 7.26 -7.06
C TRP A 182 -14.43 6.98 -7.75
N SER A 183 -14.43 6.27 -8.89
CA SER A 183 -15.66 5.89 -9.57
C SER A 183 -16.59 5.07 -8.66
N THR A 184 -16.03 4.12 -7.90
CA THR A 184 -16.83 3.29 -7.00
C THR A 184 -17.28 4.05 -5.74
N TYR A 185 -16.42 4.91 -5.20
CA TYR A 185 -16.70 5.77 -4.06
C TYR A 185 -17.91 6.68 -4.34
N HIS A 186 -17.94 7.38 -5.48
CA HIS A 186 -19.07 8.25 -5.86
C HIS A 186 -20.36 7.47 -6.05
N ARG A 187 -20.27 6.30 -6.70
CA ARG A 187 -21.42 5.40 -6.88
C ARG A 187 -22.01 4.98 -5.53
N LEU A 188 -21.16 4.52 -4.60
CA LEU A 188 -21.61 4.01 -3.29
C LEU A 188 -22.20 5.11 -2.41
N LEU A 189 -21.63 6.32 -2.41
CA LEU A 189 -22.10 7.43 -1.58
C LEU A 189 -23.14 8.33 -2.25
N ASN A 190 -23.50 8.05 -3.51
CA ASN A 190 -24.36 8.89 -4.34
C ASN A 190 -23.92 10.38 -4.29
N MET A 191 -22.61 10.61 -4.52
CA MET A 191 -21.96 11.92 -4.41
C MET A 191 -21.49 12.44 -5.76
N ASP A 192 -21.53 13.75 -5.93
CA ASP A 192 -21.07 14.46 -7.12
C ASP A 192 -19.59 14.87 -6.98
N LEU A 193 -18.82 14.80 -8.07
CA LEU A 193 -17.34 14.87 -8.11
C LEU A 193 -16.76 16.21 -7.58
N ASN A 194 -17.58 17.25 -7.49
CA ASN A 194 -17.14 18.61 -7.16
C ASN A 194 -16.94 18.86 -5.64
N GLN A 195 -17.25 17.90 -4.77
CA GLN A 195 -17.13 18.03 -3.31
C GLN A 195 -15.81 17.48 -2.71
N GLU A 196 -14.82 17.14 -3.55
CA GLU A 196 -13.67 16.29 -3.16
C GLU A 196 -12.41 17.03 -2.67
N LYS A 197 -12.30 18.35 -2.81
CA LYS A 197 -11.02 19.08 -2.67
C LYS A 197 -10.88 19.92 -1.40
N GLU A 198 -11.54 19.54 -0.33
CA GLU A 198 -11.34 20.14 0.99
C GLU A 198 -10.32 19.33 1.78
N SER A 199 -9.27 19.98 2.31
CA SER A 199 -8.23 19.32 3.13
C SER A 199 -8.78 18.69 4.42
N THR A 200 -9.99 19.07 4.83
CA THR A 200 -10.72 18.54 5.98
C THR A 200 -11.43 17.22 5.70
N LEU A 201 -11.49 16.79 4.44
CA LEU A 201 -12.15 15.56 4.02
C LEU A 201 -11.15 14.42 3.83
N LYS A 202 -11.54 13.23 4.30
CA LYS A 202 -10.80 11.99 4.03
C LYS A 202 -11.75 11.01 3.35
N HIS A 203 -11.37 10.56 2.16
CA HIS A 203 -12.14 9.65 1.32
C HIS A 203 -11.56 8.25 1.46
N ILE A 204 -12.28 7.35 2.12
CA ILE A 204 -11.83 6.00 2.42
C ILE A 204 -12.67 5.00 1.63
N VAL A 205 -12.02 3.99 1.09
CA VAL A 205 -12.68 2.82 0.48
C VAL A 205 -12.27 1.54 1.20
N LEU A 206 -13.22 0.63 1.33
CA LEU A 206 -13.01 -0.72 1.82
C LEU A 206 -13.01 -1.68 0.63
N TYR A 207 -11.93 -2.44 0.51
CA TYR A 207 -11.82 -3.57 -0.38
C TYR A 207 -12.18 -4.87 0.33
N HIS A 208 -12.80 -5.80 -0.40
CA HIS A 208 -12.84 -7.23 -0.09
C HIS A 208 -12.36 -7.98 -1.33
N GLY A 209 -11.24 -8.69 -1.20
CA GLY A 209 -10.51 -9.20 -2.37
C GLY A 209 -10.05 -8.05 -3.27
N VAL A 210 -10.53 -8.03 -4.52
CA VAL A 210 -10.14 -7.05 -5.54
C VAL A 210 -11.18 -5.97 -5.80
N ASP A 211 -12.32 -6.04 -5.13
CA ASP A 211 -13.45 -5.15 -5.35
C ASP A 211 -13.64 -4.20 -4.19
N VAL A 212 -14.04 -2.96 -4.52
CA VAL A 212 -14.41 -1.96 -3.52
C VAL A 212 -15.85 -2.23 -3.11
N VAL A 213 -16.02 -2.55 -1.83
CA VAL A 213 -17.28 -3.01 -1.24
C VAL A 213 -17.85 -2.03 -0.21
N GLY A 214 -17.08 -1.00 0.13
CA GLY A 214 -17.53 0.05 1.04
C GLY A 214 -16.83 1.36 0.77
N ALA A 215 -17.48 2.45 1.17
CA ALA A 215 -16.97 3.81 1.08
C ALA A 215 -17.34 4.59 2.33
N ALA A 216 -16.42 5.44 2.81
CA ALA A 216 -16.66 6.34 3.92
C ALA A 216 -16.09 7.73 3.63
N LEU A 217 -16.91 8.76 3.84
CA LEU A 217 -16.49 10.14 3.89
C LEU A 217 -16.27 10.52 5.34
N LEU A 218 -15.06 10.93 5.68
CA LEU A 218 -14.75 11.47 7.00
C LEU A 218 -14.55 12.98 6.87
N ARG A 219 -15.04 13.71 7.88
CA ARG A 219 -14.91 15.16 7.98
C ARG A 219 -14.25 15.51 9.31
N THR A 220 -13.32 16.45 9.27
CA THR A 220 -12.71 17.04 10.46
C THR A 220 -13.21 18.46 10.64
N ASP A 221 -13.83 18.74 11.78
CA ASP A 221 -14.21 20.10 12.21
C ASP A 221 -13.49 20.43 13.52
N LYS A 222 -12.70 21.50 13.52
CA LYS A 222 -11.83 21.95 14.62
C LYS A 222 -10.93 20.84 15.17
N GLN A 223 -11.42 20.08 16.15
CA GLN A 223 -10.70 19.01 16.86
C GLN A 223 -11.40 17.64 16.76
N THR A 224 -12.50 17.54 16.02
CA THR A 224 -13.28 16.31 15.92
C THR A 224 -13.28 15.80 14.50
N THR A 225 -12.79 14.58 14.30
CA THR A 225 -13.00 13.82 13.06
C THR A 225 -14.15 12.83 13.25
N TYR A 226 -15.11 12.84 12.33
CA TYR A 226 -16.26 11.93 12.34
C TYR A 226 -16.53 11.37 10.94
N VAL A 227 -17.28 10.27 10.90
CA VAL A 227 -17.76 9.67 9.66
C VAL A 227 -19.03 10.41 9.23
N ASP A 228 -18.93 11.24 8.19
CA ASP A 228 -20.02 12.04 7.61
C ASP A 228 -20.96 11.15 6.78
N LYS A 229 -20.39 10.24 6.00
CA LYS A 229 -21.14 9.23 5.24
C LYS A 229 -20.44 7.88 5.28
N LEU A 230 -21.23 6.80 5.26
CA LEU A 230 -20.75 5.43 5.12
C LEU A 230 -21.74 4.64 4.28
N ALA A 231 -21.23 3.92 3.28
CA ALA A 231 -22.00 3.00 2.47
C ALA A 231 -21.25 1.67 2.33
N ILE A 232 -22.02 0.59 2.22
CA ILE A 232 -21.57 -0.77 1.91
C ILE A 232 -22.38 -1.24 0.70
N ASP A 233 -21.75 -1.99 -0.20
CA ASP A 233 -22.44 -2.59 -1.33
C ASP A 233 -23.38 -3.71 -0.83
N HIS A 234 -24.69 -3.54 -1.06
CA HIS A 234 -25.77 -4.42 -0.60
C HIS A 234 -25.76 -5.83 -1.23
N SER A 235 -24.89 -6.06 -2.22
CA SER A 235 -24.73 -7.38 -2.86
C SER A 235 -23.94 -8.40 -2.02
N LEU A 236 -23.35 -7.98 -0.91
CA LEU A 236 -22.57 -8.82 0.02
C LEU A 236 -23.33 -9.05 1.32
N ASP A 237 -23.01 -10.11 2.07
CA ASP A 237 -23.53 -10.31 3.43
C ASP A 237 -23.24 -9.05 4.26
N GLU A 238 -24.28 -8.22 4.44
CA GLU A 238 -24.14 -6.82 4.81
C GLU A 238 -23.61 -6.67 6.24
N THR A 239 -23.94 -7.62 7.12
CA THR A 239 -23.73 -7.46 8.56
C THR A 239 -22.25 -7.62 8.94
N PRO A 240 -21.54 -8.68 8.51
CA PRO A 240 -20.12 -8.84 8.85
C PRO A 240 -19.23 -7.75 8.23
N THR A 241 -19.43 -7.43 6.95
CA THR A 241 -18.60 -6.44 6.23
C THR A 241 -18.77 -5.04 6.81
N LYS A 242 -20.02 -4.64 7.08
CA LYS A 242 -20.32 -3.34 7.71
C LYS A 242 -19.71 -3.25 9.10
N ASN A 243 -19.86 -4.28 9.93
CA ASN A 243 -19.30 -4.30 11.27
C ASN A 243 -17.78 -4.22 11.26
N TYR A 244 -17.12 -4.96 10.37
CA TYR A 244 -15.68 -4.86 10.15
C TYR A 244 -15.28 -3.43 9.77
N PHE A 245 -15.95 -2.81 8.79
CA PHE A 245 -15.58 -1.47 8.34
C PHE A 245 -15.68 -0.44 9.47
N ILE A 246 -16.79 -0.45 10.20
CA ILE A 246 -17.03 0.46 11.32
C ILE A 246 -15.98 0.25 12.42
N GLN A 247 -15.66 -1.00 12.74
CA GLN A 247 -14.65 -1.31 13.76
C GLN A 247 -13.26 -0.81 13.36
N GLN A 248 -12.86 -1.02 12.10
CA GLN A 248 -11.57 -0.54 11.60
C GLN A 248 -11.51 0.99 11.54
N LEU A 249 -12.57 1.67 11.10
CA LEU A 249 -12.63 3.14 11.10
C LEU A 249 -12.52 3.69 12.53
N LYS A 250 -13.23 3.11 13.49
CA LYS A 250 -13.14 3.51 14.91
C LYS A 250 -11.72 3.33 15.45
N ARG A 251 -11.12 2.16 15.20
CA ARG A 251 -9.75 1.86 15.63
C ARG A 251 -8.75 2.86 15.04
N TRP A 252 -8.90 3.16 13.75
CA TRP A 252 -8.05 4.10 13.04
C TRP A 252 -8.18 5.51 13.61
N LEU A 253 -9.41 6.02 13.76
CA LEU A 253 -9.69 7.36 14.31
C LEU A 253 -9.12 7.58 15.70
N LEU A 254 -9.10 6.54 16.56
CA LEU A 254 -8.52 6.63 17.91
C LEU A 254 -7.02 6.89 17.92
N HIS A 255 -6.32 6.64 16.81
CA HIS A 255 -4.85 6.70 16.73
C HIS A 255 -4.33 7.66 15.66
N THR A 256 -5.21 8.32 14.90
CA THR A 256 -4.85 9.32 13.89
C THR A 256 -5.08 10.76 14.36
N ALA A 257 -5.06 11.01 15.67
CA ALA A 257 -5.39 12.31 16.26
C ALA A 257 -4.31 13.39 16.03
N GLU A 258 -3.17 13.07 15.43
CA GLU A 258 -2.07 14.02 15.19
C GLU A 258 -1.38 13.73 13.86
N ASP A 259 -1.87 14.35 12.77
CA ASP A 259 -1.14 14.55 11.51
C ASP A 259 -1.14 16.05 11.17
#